data_AF-A0A915LPK0-F1
#
_entry.id   AF-A0A915LPK0-F1
#
_cell.length_a   1.000
_cell.length_b   1.000
_cell.length_c   1.000
_cell.angle_alpha   90.00
_cell.angle_beta   90.00
_cell.angle_gamma   90.00
#
_symmetry.space_group_name_H-M   'P 1'
#
loop_
_entity.id
_entity.type
_entity.pdbx_description
1 polymer ?
#
loop_
_entity_poly.entity_id
_entity_poly.type
_entity_poly.pdbx_seq_one_letter_code
_entity_poly.pdbx_strand_id
1 'polypeptide(L)'
;MGEETVFVPSVELNSLHKMPRIGFGTWLLKPENVGNIIKNAIKCGYRHIDCAFIYGNQREIGKALNEVFEERIVKREELFITSKVWNTFHSHKRALKNIDMILNELGIE
;
A
#
# COMPACT_ATOMS: atom_id res chain seq x y z
N MET A 1 12.56 -25.44 8.88
CA MET A 1 11.26 -25.66 8.24
C MET A 1 11.17 -24.62 7.13
N GLY A 2 11.18 -25.04 5.87
CA GLY A 2 11.10 -24.09 4.76
C GLY A 2 9.75 -23.41 4.81
N GLU A 3 9.71 -22.08 4.84
CA GLU A 3 8.46 -21.32 4.78
C GLU A 3 7.80 -21.61 3.44
N GLU A 4 6.66 -22.32 3.46
CA GLU A 4 5.80 -22.42 2.29
C GLU A 4 5.36 -21.00 1.93
N THR A 5 5.88 -20.50 0.82
CA THR A 5 5.45 -19.22 0.25
C THR A 5 3.99 -19.37 -0.20
N VAL A 6 3.07 -18.78 0.55
CA VAL A 6 1.65 -18.77 0.20
C VAL A 6 1.46 -17.91 -1.04
N PHE A 7 1.15 -18.56 -2.18
CA PHE A 7 0.82 -17.87 -3.42
C PHE A 7 -0.59 -17.26 -3.34
N VAL A 8 -0.70 -15.94 -3.44
CA VAL A 8 -1.99 -15.25 -3.59
C VAL A 8 -2.30 -15.08 -5.08
N PRO A 9 -3.35 -15.72 -5.62
CA PRO A 9 -3.73 -15.54 -7.02
C PRO A 9 -4.05 -14.08 -7.32
N SER A 10 -3.71 -13.64 -8.53
CA SER A 10 -4.05 -12.30 -9.02
C SER A 10 -5.23 -12.33 -9.99
N VAL A 11 -5.91 -11.20 -10.12
CA VAL A 11 -6.87 -10.92 -11.18
C VAL A 11 -6.28 -9.90 -12.15
N GLU A 12 -6.52 -10.07 -13.44
CA GLU A 12 -6.16 -9.07 -14.45
C GLU A 12 -7.26 -8.01 -14.50
N LEU A 13 -6.88 -6.75 -14.30
CA LEU A 13 -7.78 -5.61 -14.42
C LEU A 13 -7.97 -5.22 -15.89
N ASN A 14 -9.00 -4.44 -16.20
CA ASN A 14 -9.21 -3.91 -17.55
C ASN A 14 -8.08 -2.97 -18.04
N SER A 15 -7.25 -2.47 -17.11
CA SER A 15 -6.02 -1.73 -17.35
C SER A 15 -4.81 -2.62 -17.66
N LEU A 16 -5.01 -3.95 -17.76
CA LEU A 16 -3.99 -4.98 -18.00
C LEU A 16 -2.99 -5.19 -16.84
N HIS A 17 -3.17 -4.49 -15.72
CA HIS A 17 -2.39 -4.73 -14.50
C HIS A 17 -2.94 -5.92 -13.72
N LYS A 18 -2.03 -6.70 -13.11
CA LYS A 18 -2.38 -7.81 -12.22
C LYS A 18 -2.51 -7.31 -10.78
N MET A 19 -3.68 -7.52 -10.18
CA MET A 19 -3.95 -7.16 -8.79
C MET A 19 -4.07 -8.43 -7.94
N PRO A 20 -3.32 -8.59 -6.84
CA PRO A 20 -3.52 -9.69 -5.90
C PRO A 20 -4.94 -9.68 -5.33
N ARG A 21 -5.60 -10.85 -5.34
CA ARG A 21 -7.01 -10.99 -4.91
C ARG A 21 -7.23 -10.78 -3.42
N ILE A 22 -6.18 -10.99 -2.61
CA ILE A 22 -6.21 -10.77 -1.17
C ILE A 22 -5.35 -9.52 -0.88
N GLY A 23 -5.97 -8.51 -0.29
CA GLY A 23 -5.33 -7.27 0.13
C GLY A 23 -5.37 -7.07 1.64
N PHE A 24 -4.41 -6.30 2.14
CA PHE A 24 -4.31 -5.91 3.54
C PHE A 24 -4.95 -4.54 3.75
N GLY A 25 -6.07 -4.49 4.46
CA GLY A 25 -6.79 -3.25 4.78
C GLY A 25 -6.12 -2.45 5.90
N THR A 26 -6.07 -1.13 5.77
CA THR A 26 -5.35 -0.25 6.72
C THR A 26 -6.22 0.75 7.48
N TRP A 27 -7.54 0.71 7.29
CA TRP A 27 -8.47 1.55 8.05
C TRP A 27 -8.44 1.19 9.54
N LEU A 28 -8.51 2.21 10.40
CA LEU A 28 -8.46 2.12 11.88
C LEU A 28 -7.14 1.59 12.48
N LEU A 29 -6.12 1.35 11.66
CA LEU A 29 -4.78 1.08 12.20
C LEU A 29 -4.23 2.34 12.85
N LYS A 30 -3.91 2.24 14.14
CA LYS A 30 -3.33 3.34 14.90
C LYS A 30 -1.87 3.59 14.47
N PRO A 31 -1.46 4.86 14.24
CA PRO A 31 -0.13 5.19 13.71
C PRO A 31 1.04 4.52 14.43
N GLU A 32 0.95 4.40 15.76
CA GLU A 32 1.95 3.77 16.63
C GLU A 32 2.32 2.32 16.27
N ASN A 33 1.42 1.57 15.62
CA ASN A 33 1.66 0.18 15.23
C ASN A 33 1.68 -0.07 13.72
N VAL A 34 1.29 0.91 12.90
CA VAL A 34 1.10 0.75 11.45
C VAL A 34 2.35 0.22 10.77
N GLY A 35 3.52 0.81 11.05
CA GLY A 35 4.75 0.42 10.35
C GLY A 35 5.13 -1.05 10.54
N ASN A 36 5.12 -1.53 11.79
CA ASN A 36 5.41 -2.94 12.09
C ASN A 36 4.36 -3.89 11.52
N ILE A 37 3.09 -3.49 11.56
CA ILE A 37 1.99 -4.28 10.98
C ILE A 37 2.17 -4.44 9.46
N ILE A 38 2.51 -3.36 8.74
CA ILE A 38 2.77 -3.41 7.29
C ILE A 38 3.95 -4.30 6.97
N LYS A 39 5.08 -4.14 7.68
CA LYS A 39 6.27 -5.00 7.47
C LYS A 39 5.93 -6.47 7.68
N ASN A 40 5.19 -6.79 8.74
CA ASN A 40 4.78 -8.16 9.02
C ASN A 40 3.81 -8.70 7.96
N ALA A 41 2.82 -7.91 7.51
CA ALA A 41 1.93 -8.32 6.44
C ALA A 41 2.71 -8.69 5.16
N ILE A 42 3.70 -7.88 4.77
CA ILE A 42 4.55 -8.13 3.62
C ILE A 42 5.39 -9.42 3.81
N LYS A 43 5.98 -9.60 5.00
CA LYS A 43 6.73 -10.82 5.37
C LYS A 43 5.84 -12.07 5.36
N CYS A 44 4.57 -11.94 5.75
CA CYS A 44 3.57 -13.01 5.68
C CYS A 44 3.04 -13.28 4.26
N GLY A 45 3.51 -12.56 3.24
CA GLY A 45 3.17 -12.82 1.84
C GLY A 45 2.12 -11.88 1.22
N TYR A 46 1.62 -10.88 1.95
CA TYR A 46 0.73 -9.89 1.33
C TYR A 46 1.50 -9.09 0.27
N ARG A 47 0.84 -8.89 -0.88
CA ARG A 47 1.35 -8.07 -2.00
C ARG A 47 0.38 -6.98 -2.43
N HIS A 48 -0.79 -6.90 -1.82
CA HIS A 48 -1.75 -5.81 -2.03
C HIS A 48 -2.00 -5.09 -0.71
N ILE A 49 -1.69 -3.80 -0.65
CA ILE A 49 -1.93 -2.94 0.52
C ILE A 49 -3.00 -1.91 0.16
N ASP A 50 -4.11 -1.90 0.90
CA ASP A 50 -5.22 -0.97 0.71
C ASP A 50 -5.12 0.21 1.68
N CYS A 51 -4.76 1.37 1.15
CA CYS A 51 -4.63 2.65 1.85
C CYS A 51 -5.80 3.60 1.49
N ALA A 52 -5.86 4.74 2.17
CA ALA A 52 -6.66 5.88 1.73
C ALA A 52 -6.10 7.15 2.38
N PHE A 53 -6.24 8.29 1.70
CA PHE A 53 -5.84 9.57 2.25
C PHE A 53 -6.49 9.85 3.62
N ILE A 54 -7.78 9.56 3.75
CA ILE A 54 -8.54 9.85 4.97
C ILE A 54 -8.17 8.97 6.16
N TYR A 55 -7.47 7.85 5.95
CA TYR A 55 -7.06 6.99 7.06
C TYR A 55 -5.97 7.62 7.91
N GLY A 56 -5.28 8.65 7.40
CA GLY A 56 -4.36 9.47 8.18
C GLY A 56 -3.09 8.76 8.64
N ASN A 57 -2.76 7.61 8.05
CA ASN A 57 -1.62 6.76 8.42
C ASN A 57 -0.67 6.45 7.25
N GLN A 58 -0.80 7.16 6.12
CA GLN A 58 0.00 6.90 4.92
C GLN A 58 1.50 7.15 5.13
N ARG A 59 1.87 8.11 5.99
CA ARG A 59 3.27 8.42 6.30
C ARG A 59 3.97 7.28 7.01
N GLU A 60 3.29 6.63 7.93
CA GLU A 60 3.77 5.46 8.65
C GLU A 60 3.87 4.24 7.72
N ILE A 61 2.90 4.09 6.81
CA ILE A 61 2.95 3.07 5.76
C ILE A 61 4.15 3.32 4.84
N GLY A 62 4.35 4.56 4.37
CA GLY A 62 5.46 4.91 3.47
C GLY A 62 6.83 4.65 4.06
N LYS A 63 7.03 4.97 5.35
CA LYS A 63 8.26 4.60 6.07
C LYS A 63 8.49 3.09 6.07
N ALA A 64 7.46 2.29 6.36
CA ALA A 64 7.56 0.84 6.36
C ALA A 64 7.82 0.27 4.95
N LEU A 65 7.22 0.86 3.91
CA LEU A 65 7.49 0.49 2.52
C LEU A 65 8.97 0.70 2.16
N ASN A 66 9.51 1.88 2.47
CA ASN A 66 10.93 2.17 2.25
C ASN A 66 11.85 1.19 2.99
N GLU A 67 11.57 0.91 4.26
CA GLU A 67 12.33 -0.06 5.05
C GLU A 67 12.33 -1.46 4.41
N VAL A 68 11.17 -1.98 3.94
CA VAL A 68 11.15 -3.32 3.30
C VAL A 68 11.84 -3.34 1.94
N PHE A 69 11.86 -2.22 1.22
CA PHE A 69 12.60 -2.09 -0.04
C PHE A 69 14.12 -2.06 0.22
N GLU A 70 14.56 -1.29 1.22
CA GLU A 70 15.96 -1.21 1.66
C GLU A 70 16.47 -2.56 2.20
N GLU A 71 15.65 -3.24 3.02
CA GLU A 71 15.94 -4.59 3.53
C GLU A 71 15.82 -5.69 2.44
N ARG A 72 15.42 -5.33 1.21
CA ARG A 72 15.24 -6.23 0.06
C ARG A 72 14.29 -7.40 0.35
N ILE A 73 13.27 -7.18 1.19
CA ILE A 73 12.22 -8.15 1.46
C ILE A 73 11.31 -8.30 0.24
N VAL A 74 11.04 -7.18 -0.44
CA VAL A 74 10.28 -7.09 -1.69
C VAL A 74 10.81 -5.92 -2.53
N LYS A 75 10.56 -5.94 -3.83
CA LYS A 75 10.74 -4.81 -4.74
C LYS A 75 9.45 -4.01 -4.88
N ARG A 76 9.56 -2.75 -5.33
CA ARG A 76 8.40 -1.87 -5.51
C ARG A 76 7.38 -2.47 -6.48
N GLU A 77 7.82 -3.04 -7.58
CA GLU A 77 6.98 -3.65 -8.63
C GLU A 77 6.26 -4.94 -8.17
N GLU A 78 6.65 -5.53 -7.04
CA GLU A 78 5.97 -6.68 -6.46
C GLU A 78 4.75 -6.28 -5.61
N LEU A 79 4.60 -4.99 -5.29
CA LEU A 79 3.50 -4.48 -4.48
C LEU A 79 2.44 -3.75 -5.31
N PHE A 80 1.19 -4.13 -5.10
CA PHE A 80 0.01 -3.40 -5.52
C PHE A 80 -0.45 -2.50 -4.36
N ILE A 81 -0.32 -1.19 -4.51
CA ILE A 81 -0.69 -0.22 -3.48
C ILE A 81 -1.91 0.56 -3.97
N THR A 82 -3.01 0.46 -3.23
CA THR A 82 -4.24 1.20 -3.51
C THR A 82 -4.33 2.40 -2.57
N SER A 83 -4.73 3.56 -3.08
CA SER A 83 -5.18 4.69 -2.25
C SER A 83 -6.43 5.33 -2.82
N LYS A 84 -7.00 6.29 -2.09
CA LYS A 84 -8.33 6.84 -2.36
C LYS A 84 -8.27 8.36 -2.20
N VAL A 85 -8.66 9.08 -3.26
CA VAL A 85 -8.88 10.53 -3.22
C VAL A 85 -10.07 10.82 -2.30
N TRP A 86 -9.93 11.78 -1.40
CA TRP A 86 -10.98 12.07 -0.42
C TRP A 86 -12.06 13.02 -0.96
N ASN A 87 -13.25 12.94 -0.39
CA ASN A 87 -14.46 13.64 -0.82
C ASN A 87 -14.27 15.16 -1.02
N THR A 88 -13.38 15.80 -0.24
CA THR A 88 -13.11 17.24 -0.33
C THR A 88 -12.27 17.64 -1.56
N PHE A 89 -11.81 16.65 -2.34
CA PHE A 89 -10.90 16.82 -3.48
C PHE A 89 -11.48 16.42 -4.85
N HIS A 90 -12.81 16.24 -5.00
CA HIS A 90 -13.40 15.75 -6.25
C HIS A 90 -13.23 16.63 -7.51
N SER A 91 -12.99 17.93 -7.38
CA SER A 91 -12.67 18.74 -8.58
C SER A 91 -11.33 18.32 -9.17
N HIS A 92 -11.18 18.33 -10.51
CA HIS A 92 -9.95 17.91 -11.21
C HIS A 92 -8.66 18.47 -10.57
N LYS A 93 -8.58 19.79 -10.36
CA LYS A 93 -7.41 20.46 -9.75
C LYS A 93 -7.11 19.94 -8.34
N ARG A 94 -8.15 19.68 -7.54
CA ARG A 94 -7.97 19.18 -6.17
C ARG A 94 -7.63 17.69 -6.16
N ALA A 95 -8.16 16.90 -7.10
CA ALA A 95 -7.84 15.49 -7.22
C ALA A 95 -6.35 15.30 -7.51
N LEU A 96 -5.79 16.05 -8.47
CA LEU A 96 -4.36 16.05 -8.75
C LEU A 96 -3.54 16.42 -7.50
N LYS A 97 -3.94 17.50 -6.80
CA LYS A 97 -3.29 17.88 -5.53
C LYS A 97 -3.34 16.77 -4.49
N ASN A 98 -4.46 16.05 -4.35
CA ASN A 98 -4.56 14.97 -3.38
C ASN A 98 -3.72 13.76 -3.78
N ILE A 99 -3.62 13.46 -5.07
CA ILE A 99 -2.73 12.42 -5.59
C ILE A 99 -1.27 12.75 -5.25
N ASP A 100 -0.81 13.99 -5.48
CA ASP A 100 0.55 14.42 -5.11
C ASP A 100 0.81 14.26 -3.61
N MET A 101 -0.17 14.62 -2.78
CA MET A 101 -0.08 14.43 -1.33
C MET A 101 0.00 12.95 -0.96
N ILE A 102 -0.81 12.09 -1.60
CA ILE A 102 -0.82 10.65 -1.36
C ILE A 102 0.54 10.03 -1.73
N LEU A 103 1.07 10.35 -2.91
CA LEU A 103 2.37 9.86 -3.38
C LEU A 103 3.49 10.32 -2.44
N ASN A 104 3.48 11.58 -2.03
CA ASN A 104 4.46 12.14 -1.09
C ASN A 104 4.41 11.44 0.29
N GLU A 105 3.21 11.22 0.83
CA GLU A 105 3.06 10.56 2.13
C GLU A 105 3.43 9.08 2.10
N LEU A 106 3.11 8.37 1.02
CA LEU A 106 3.49 6.98 0.81
C LEU A 106 4.96 6.81 0.40
N GLY A 107 5.63 7.89 -0.03
CA GLY A 107 7.02 7.86 -0.48
C GLY A 107 7.22 7.03 -1.76
N ILE A 108 6.26 7.06 -2.68
CA ILE A 108 6.29 6.30 -3.95
C ILE A 108 6.01 7.20 -5.14
N GLU A 109 6.44 6.75 -6.32
CA GLU A 109 6.17 7.36 -7.64
C GLU A 109 5.02 6.67 -8.37
#